data_AF-A0A3A6NAJ1-F1
#
_entry.id   AF-A0A3A6NAJ1-F1
#
_cell.length_a   1.000
_cell.length_b   1.000
_cell.length_c   1.000
_cell.angle_alpha   90.00
_cell.angle_beta   90.00
_cell.angle_gamma   90.00
#
_symmetry.space_group_name_H-M   'P 1'
#
loop_
_entity.id
_entity.type
_entity.pdbx_description
1 polymer ?
#
loop_
_entity_poly.entity_id
_entity_poly.type
_entity_poly.pdbx_seq_one_letter_code
_entity_poly.pdbx_strand_id
1 'polypeptide(L)'
;MIANNPSTAAIALAIDENAVKQKLADICLLSIGTGFFPQQIVEDTTDWGAVQWVLNLDPPVPLITVLFDGMVRADVLFSSQLLGGRYFRLNPTLPKAVSLDDYKQVPHLVSLAQDYELKPAMDWITRNWF
;
A
#
# COMPACT_ATOMS: atom_id res chain seq x y z
N MET A 1 -3.23 14.29 4.27
CA MET A 1 -3.98 13.03 4.07
C MET A 1 -3.22 11.94 4.81
N ILE A 2 -3.84 11.25 5.77
CA ILE A 2 -3.18 10.26 6.65
C ILE A 2 -3.73 8.88 6.28
N ALA A 3 -2.90 7.83 6.39
CA ALA A 3 -3.28 6.43 6.24
C ALA A 3 -3.72 5.99 4.82
N ASN A 4 -2.89 6.25 3.79
CA ASN A 4 -3.07 5.65 2.46
C ASN A 4 -2.96 4.09 2.51
N ASN A 5 -2.39 3.57 3.59
CA ASN A 5 -2.53 2.18 4.03
C ASN A 5 -2.90 2.18 5.53
N PRO A 6 -4.16 1.88 5.91
CA PRO A 6 -4.60 2.01 7.30
C PRO A 6 -4.14 0.86 8.22
N SER A 7 -3.21 0.00 7.79
CA SER A 7 -2.79 -1.18 8.55
C SER A 7 -2.26 -0.82 9.95
N THR A 8 -1.31 0.11 10.04
CA THR A 8 -0.71 0.51 11.33
C THR A 8 -1.75 1.17 12.23
N ALA A 9 -2.62 2.01 11.66
CA ALA A 9 -3.70 2.66 12.38
C ALA A 9 -4.72 1.64 12.92
N ALA A 10 -5.06 0.61 12.14
CA ALA A 10 -5.95 -0.46 12.57
C ALA A 10 -5.36 -1.26 13.72
N ILE A 11 -4.04 -1.57 13.68
CA ILE A 11 -3.34 -2.23 14.79
C ILE A 11 -3.40 -1.35 16.05
N ALA A 12 -3.11 -0.05 15.92
CA ALA A 12 -3.13 0.89 17.04
C ALA A 12 -4.53 0.97 17.69
N LEU A 13 -5.59 1.07 16.89
CA LEU A 13 -6.96 1.08 17.38
C LEU A 13 -7.37 -0.25 18.03
N ALA A 14 -6.90 -1.37 17.50
CA ALA A 14 -7.19 -2.68 18.06
C ALA A 14 -6.59 -2.86 19.46
N ILE A 15 -5.38 -2.35 19.69
CA ILE A 15 -4.69 -2.48 21.00
C ILE A 15 -5.05 -1.38 22.01
N ASP A 16 -5.59 -0.24 21.56
CA ASP A 16 -5.95 0.88 22.44
C ASP A 16 -6.91 0.43 23.55
N GLU A 17 -6.55 0.75 24.79
CA GLU A 17 -7.30 0.40 26.00
C GLU A 17 -8.69 1.02 26.06
N ASN A 18 -8.90 2.14 25.36
CA ASN A 18 -10.17 2.86 25.28
C ASN A 18 -11.00 2.48 24.05
N ALA A 19 -10.48 1.62 23.17
CA ALA A 19 -11.18 1.14 21.99
C ALA A 19 -11.49 -0.36 22.09
N VAL A 20 -10.73 -1.21 21.39
CA VAL A 20 -11.02 -2.65 21.30
C VAL A 20 -10.27 -3.46 22.37
N LYS A 21 -9.15 -2.94 22.90
CA LYS A 21 -8.36 -3.55 23.98
C LYS A 21 -7.91 -4.99 23.70
N GLN A 22 -7.54 -5.28 22.45
CA GLN A 22 -6.97 -6.57 22.06
C GLN A 22 -5.49 -6.65 22.43
N LYS A 23 -4.99 -7.85 22.72
CA LYS A 23 -3.55 -8.06 22.86
C LYS A 23 -2.91 -8.10 21.48
N LEU A 24 -1.75 -7.47 21.33
CA LEU A 24 -1.01 -7.49 20.07
C LEU A 24 -0.71 -8.93 19.57
N ALA A 25 -0.56 -9.90 20.48
CA ALA A 25 -0.32 -11.32 20.19
C ALA A 25 -1.54 -12.05 19.60
N ASP A 26 -2.74 -11.50 19.73
CA ASP A 26 -3.99 -12.10 19.26
C ASP A 26 -4.47 -11.48 17.93
N ILE A 27 -3.72 -10.52 17.38
CA ILE A 27 -4.06 -9.81 16.13
C ILE A 27 -3.41 -10.50 14.93
N CYS A 28 -4.21 -10.86 13.94
CA CYS A 28 -3.77 -11.17 12.58
C CYS A 28 -4.32 -10.11 11.62
N LEU A 29 -3.51 -9.65 10.65
CA LEU A 29 -3.93 -8.59 9.73
C LEU A 29 -3.62 -8.95 8.28
N LEU A 30 -4.70 -9.09 7.49
CA LEU A 30 -4.65 -9.11 6.04
C LEU A 30 -4.86 -7.70 5.51
N SER A 31 -3.84 -7.16 4.86
CA SER A 31 -3.86 -5.85 4.24
C SER A 31 -4.08 -6.01 2.74
N ILE A 32 -5.15 -5.41 2.19
CA ILE A 32 -5.45 -5.48 0.75
C ILE A 32 -5.19 -4.12 0.12
N GLY A 33 -4.42 -4.10 -0.96
CA GLY A 33 -4.11 -2.90 -1.72
C GLY A 33 -4.83 -2.84 -3.06
N THR A 34 -4.84 -1.65 -3.65
CA THR A 34 -5.49 -1.34 -4.93
C THR A 34 -4.58 -1.52 -6.13
N GLY A 35 -3.45 -2.20 -5.96
CA GLY A 35 -2.36 -2.27 -6.92
C GLY A 35 -1.24 -1.29 -6.60
N PHE A 36 -0.04 -1.62 -7.06
CA PHE A 36 1.15 -0.79 -6.92
C PHE A 36 1.88 -0.68 -8.25
N PHE A 37 2.11 0.54 -8.71
CA PHE A 37 3.01 0.82 -9.82
C PHE A 37 4.25 1.53 -9.23
N PRO A 38 5.47 0.99 -9.39
CA PRO A 38 6.69 1.60 -8.86
C PRO A 38 7.04 2.86 -9.66
N GLN A 39 6.36 3.97 -9.36
CA GLN A 39 6.67 5.27 -9.91
C GLN A 39 8.07 5.69 -9.48
N GLN A 40 8.85 6.16 -10.45
CA GLN A 40 10.23 6.59 -10.25
C GLN A 40 10.42 7.90 -11.01
N ILE A 41 11.17 8.82 -10.40
CA ILE A 41 11.70 9.98 -11.11
C ILE A 41 12.97 9.51 -11.81
N VAL A 42 12.91 9.41 -13.13
CA VAL A 42 14.03 8.97 -13.98
C VAL A 42 14.91 10.13 -14.46
N GLU A 43 14.44 11.35 -14.28
CA GLU A 43 15.10 12.59 -14.70
C GLU A 43 16.22 12.98 -13.72
N ASP A 44 17.23 13.70 -14.22
CA ASP A 44 18.25 14.32 -13.35
C ASP A 44 17.62 15.48 -12.57
N THR A 45 17.58 15.34 -11.24
CA THR A 45 16.95 16.28 -10.32
C THR A 45 17.92 17.30 -9.72
N THR A 46 19.20 17.28 -10.11
CA THR A 46 20.27 18.08 -9.49
C THR A 46 19.97 19.58 -9.48
N ASP A 47 19.39 20.10 -10.56
CA ASP A 47 19.09 21.53 -10.74
C ASP A 47 17.61 21.89 -10.48
N TRP A 48 16.83 20.97 -9.89
CA TRP A 48 15.41 21.22 -9.66
C TRP A 48 15.18 22.26 -8.56
N GLY A 49 14.44 23.31 -8.91
CA GLY A 49 13.85 24.26 -7.98
C GLY A 49 12.45 23.85 -7.52
N ALA A 50 11.84 24.66 -6.64
CA ALA A 50 10.50 24.41 -6.10
C ALA A 50 9.43 24.23 -7.19
N VAL A 51 9.58 24.90 -8.34
CA VAL A 51 8.66 24.81 -9.47
C VAL A 51 8.71 23.43 -10.10
N GLN A 52 9.89 22.88 -10.36
CA GLN A 52 10.08 21.54 -10.93
C GLN A 52 9.54 20.44 -10.00
N TRP A 53 9.74 20.60 -8.68
CA TRP A 53 9.22 19.67 -7.68
C TRP A 53 7.68 19.65 -7.57
N VAL A 54 7.01 20.73 -8.00
CA VAL A 54 5.55 20.89 -7.89
C VAL A 54 4.84 20.76 -9.25
N LEU A 55 5.47 21.14 -10.36
CA LEU A 55 4.88 21.05 -11.69
C LEU A 55 5.05 19.64 -12.28
N ASN A 56 4.19 19.32 -13.26
CA ASN A 56 4.11 18.02 -13.93
C ASN A 56 5.37 17.69 -14.74
N LEU A 57 6.37 17.16 -14.06
CA LEU A 57 7.35 16.25 -14.65
C LEU A 57 6.77 14.83 -14.63
N ASP A 58 7.35 13.86 -15.31
CA ASP A 58 6.87 12.47 -15.23
C ASP A 58 7.55 11.80 -14.03
N PRO A 59 6.85 11.53 -12.90
CA PRO A 59 5.41 11.53 -12.68
C PRO A 59 4.81 12.87 -12.19
N PRO A 60 3.52 13.15 -12.47
CA PRO A 60 2.87 14.41 -12.10
C PRO A 60 2.99 14.66 -10.59
N VAL A 61 3.23 15.93 -10.21
CA VAL A 61 3.54 16.37 -8.84
C VAL A 61 4.58 15.47 -8.12
N PRO A 62 5.84 15.40 -8.61
CA PRO A 62 6.80 14.36 -8.24
C PRO A 62 7.00 14.17 -6.73
N LEU A 63 7.13 15.27 -5.98
CA LEU A 63 7.35 15.22 -4.53
C LEU A 63 6.20 14.54 -3.79
N ILE A 64 4.96 14.90 -4.15
CA ILE A 64 3.76 14.37 -3.52
C ILE A 64 3.60 12.88 -3.85
N THR A 65 3.85 12.51 -5.09
CA THR A 65 3.82 11.11 -5.56
C THR A 65 4.82 10.23 -4.80
N VAL A 66 6.07 10.67 -4.65
CA VAL A 66 7.10 9.94 -3.90
C VAL A 66 6.75 9.84 -2.42
N LEU A 67 6.25 10.92 -1.81
CA LEU A 67 5.84 10.91 -0.40
C LEU A 67 4.68 9.93 -0.15
N PHE A 68 3.71 9.86 -1.06
CA PHE A 68 2.59 8.92 -0.92
C PHE A 68 3.04 7.45 -1.01
N ASP A 69 3.92 7.10 -1.94
CA ASP A 69 4.47 5.74 -1.99
C ASP A 69 5.30 5.42 -0.73
N GLY A 70 6.11 6.38 -0.28
CA GLY A 70 6.91 6.26 0.94
C GLY A 70 6.05 5.96 2.17
N MET A 71 4.91 6.64 2.34
CA MET A 71 4.01 6.40 3.47
C MET A 71 3.39 4.99 3.44
N VAL A 72 2.93 4.52 2.28
CA VAL A 72 2.37 3.16 2.15
C VAL A 72 3.41 2.11 2.53
N ARG A 73 4.66 2.28 2.11
CA ARG A 73 5.77 1.36 2.46
C ARG A 73 6.10 1.40 3.95
N ALA A 74 6.08 2.57 4.57
CA ALA A 74 6.29 2.70 6.01
C ALA A 74 5.22 1.94 6.80
N ASP A 75 3.94 2.05 6.41
CA ASP A 75 2.85 1.31 7.05
C ASP A 75 3.00 -0.21 6.89
N VAL A 76 3.40 -0.68 5.71
CA VAL A 76 3.70 -2.11 5.48
C VAL A 76 4.84 -2.56 6.39
N LEU A 77 5.92 -1.78 6.46
CA LEU A 77 7.09 -2.10 7.28
C LEU A 77 6.71 -2.18 8.76
N PHE A 78 6.09 -1.14 9.32
CA PHE A 78 5.74 -1.12 10.74
C PHE A 78 4.74 -2.22 11.09
N SER A 79 3.71 -2.43 10.27
CA SER A 79 2.75 -3.51 10.49
C SER A 79 3.41 -4.89 10.46
N SER A 80 4.34 -5.12 9.53
CA SER A 80 5.10 -6.37 9.44
C SER A 80 6.03 -6.59 10.64
N GLN A 81 6.66 -5.54 11.15
CA GLN A 81 7.52 -5.62 12.34
C GLN A 81 6.71 -5.88 13.61
N LEU A 82 5.51 -5.29 13.71
CA LEU A 82 4.63 -5.44 14.88
C LEU A 82 4.00 -6.84 14.97
N LEU A 83 3.56 -7.40 13.84
CA LEU A 83 2.80 -8.66 13.82
C LEU A 83 3.62 -9.86 13.33
N GLY A 84 4.78 -9.63 12.71
CA GLY A 84 5.63 -10.68 12.14
C GLY A 84 4.87 -11.52 11.11
N GLY A 85 4.91 -12.84 11.28
CA GLY A 85 4.20 -13.80 10.41
C GLY A 85 2.67 -13.66 10.40
N ARG A 86 2.09 -12.87 11.30
CA ARG A 86 0.65 -12.58 11.40
C ARG A 86 0.24 -11.32 10.64
N TYR A 87 1.10 -10.79 9.78
CA TYR A 87 0.77 -9.74 8.81
C TYR A 87 1.01 -10.24 7.38
N PHE A 88 0.06 -9.97 6.49
CA PHE A 88 0.20 -10.24 5.06
C PHE A 88 -0.37 -9.10 4.23
N ARG A 89 0.36 -8.67 3.20
CA ARG A 89 -0.07 -7.65 2.25
C ARG A 89 -0.35 -8.28 0.89
N LEU A 90 -1.63 -8.29 0.50
CA LEU A 90 -2.06 -8.63 -0.85
C LEU A 90 -2.12 -7.34 -1.66
N ASN A 91 -1.14 -7.11 -2.52
CA ASN A 91 -1.11 -5.92 -3.37
C ASN A 91 -0.42 -6.21 -4.71
N PRO A 92 -1.18 -6.45 -5.79
CA PRO A 92 -0.62 -6.75 -7.10
C PRO A 92 0.25 -5.62 -7.66
N THR A 93 1.30 -5.95 -8.39
CA THR A 93 2.02 -4.95 -9.20
C THR A 93 1.23 -4.64 -10.46
N LEU A 94 1.02 -3.36 -10.74
CA LEU A 94 0.36 -2.91 -11.96
C LEU A 94 1.40 -2.84 -13.10
N PRO A 95 1.06 -3.31 -14.31
CA PRO A 95 1.97 -3.24 -15.46
C PRO A 95 2.12 -1.82 -16.01
N LYS A 96 1.19 -0.93 -15.68
CA LYS A 96 1.19 0.49 -16.09
C LYS A 96 0.54 1.34 -15.00
N ALA A 97 0.85 2.63 -15.00
CA ALA A 97 0.14 3.59 -14.16
C ALA A 97 -1.34 3.66 -14.54
N VAL A 98 -2.21 3.66 -13.53
CA VAL A 98 -3.66 3.83 -13.68
C VAL A 98 -4.08 4.95 -12.74
N SER A 99 -4.67 6.02 -13.30
CA SER A 99 -5.16 7.14 -12.49
C SER A 99 -6.38 6.72 -11.68
N LEU A 100 -6.57 7.35 -10.51
CA LEU A 100 -7.68 7.07 -9.60
C LEU A 100 -9.05 7.32 -10.26
N ASP A 101 -9.12 8.27 -11.18
CA ASP A 101 -10.33 8.68 -11.91
C ASP A 101 -10.48 8.01 -13.29
N ASP A 102 -9.54 7.17 -13.71
CA ASP A 102 -9.59 6.48 -15.01
C ASP A 102 -10.48 5.23 -14.96
N TYR A 103 -11.80 5.46 -14.86
CA TYR A 103 -12.82 4.41 -14.78
C TYR A 103 -12.80 3.46 -15.99
N LYS A 104 -12.22 3.88 -17.12
CA LYS A 104 -12.12 3.04 -18.34
C LYS A 104 -11.13 1.90 -18.17
N GLN A 105 -10.23 1.96 -17.18
CA GLN A 105 -9.30 0.87 -16.87
C GLN A 105 -9.91 -0.20 -15.96
N VAL A 106 -11.14 -0.04 -15.46
CA VAL A 106 -11.78 -1.05 -14.60
C VAL A 106 -11.76 -2.45 -15.21
N PRO A 107 -12.08 -2.68 -16.50
CA PRO A 107 -11.97 -4.00 -17.11
C PRO A 107 -10.54 -4.58 -17.07
N HIS A 108 -9.52 -3.73 -17.28
CA HIS A 108 -8.12 -4.13 -17.17
C HIS A 108 -7.74 -4.54 -15.75
N LEU A 109 -8.19 -3.78 -14.74
CA LEU A 109 -7.95 -4.10 -13.33
C LEU A 109 -8.64 -5.40 -12.91
N VAL A 110 -9.85 -5.67 -13.42
CA VAL A 110 -10.57 -6.92 -13.17
C VAL A 110 -9.82 -8.11 -13.77
N SER A 111 -9.35 -8.00 -15.01
CA SER A 111 -8.54 -9.04 -15.65
C SER A 111 -7.27 -9.31 -14.84
N LEU A 112 -6.57 -8.26 -14.41
CA LEU A 112 -5.37 -8.39 -13.59
C LEU A 112 -5.67 -9.08 -12.25
N ALA A 113 -6.79 -8.76 -11.61
CA ALA A 113 -7.19 -9.39 -10.36
C ALA A 113 -7.55 -10.87 -10.52
N GLN A 114 -8.11 -11.26 -11.68
CA GLN A 114 -8.43 -12.65 -12.00
C GLN A 114 -7.19 -13.50 -12.27
N ASP A 115 -6.17 -12.91 -12.88
CA ASP A 115 -4.92 -13.59 -13.23
C ASP A 115 -3.92 -13.64 -12.05
N TYR A 116 -4.15 -12.83 -11.00
CA TYR A 116 -3.23 -12.72 -9.88
C TYR A 116 -3.20 -13.98 -9.01
N GLU A 117 -1.99 -14.46 -8.68
CA GLU A 117 -1.82 -15.65 -7.85
C GLU A 117 -2.23 -15.40 -6.39
N LEU A 118 -3.35 -15.98 -5.97
CA LEU A 118 -3.87 -15.86 -4.60
C LEU A 118 -3.34 -16.93 -3.63
N LYS A 119 -2.63 -17.94 -4.13
CA LYS A 119 -2.16 -19.08 -3.32
C LYS A 119 -1.37 -18.64 -2.06
N PRO A 120 -0.42 -17.69 -2.13
CA PRO A 120 0.29 -17.24 -0.93
C PRO A 120 -0.63 -16.61 0.14
N ALA A 121 -1.64 -15.85 -0.30
CA ALA A 121 -2.61 -15.24 0.59
C ALA A 121 -3.50 -16.30 1.25
N MET A 122 -3.96 -17.28 0.46
CA MET A 122 -4.76 -18.40 0.96
C MET A 122 -3.98 -19.25 1.97
N ASP A 123 -2.73 -19.60 1.64
CA ASP A 123 -1.83 -20.36 2.52
C ASP A 123 -1.58 -19.61 3.84
N TRP A 124 -1.46 -18.27 3.78
CA TRP A 124 -1.33 -17.43 4.97
C TRP A 124 -2.61 -17.40 5.81
N ILE A 125 -3.80 -17.26 5.20
CA ILE A 125 -5.09 -17.25 5.89
C ILE A 125 -5.29 -18.56 6.64
N THR A 126 -5.07 -19.70 5.96
CA THR A 126 -5.21 -21.04 6.56
C THR A 126 -4.27 -21.26 7.74
N ARG A 127 -3.10 -20.62 7.76
CA ARG A 127 -2.13 -20.77 8.85
C ARG A 127 -2.41 -19.88 10.06
N ASN A 128 -2.99 -18.69 9.85
CA ASN A 128 -3.05 -17.64 10.87
C ASN A 128 -4.48 -17.30 11.34
N TRP A 129 -5.51 -17.68 10.58
CA TRP A 129 -6.89 -17.28 10.85
C TRP A 129 -7.80 -18.46 11.23
N PHE A 130 -7.44 -19.66 10.81
CA PHE A 130 -8.15 -20.92 11.11
C PHE A 130 -7.22 -21.84 11.89
#